data_AF-A0A9D7J3K3-F1
#
_entry.id   AF-A0A9D7J3K3-F1
#
_cell.length_a   1.000
_cell.length_b   1.000
_cell.length_c   1.000
_cell.angle_alpha   90.00
_cell.angle_beta   90.00
_cell.angle_gamma   90.00
#
_symmetry.space_group_name_H-M   'P 1'
#
loop_
_entity.id
_entity.type
_entity.pdbx_description
1 polymer ?
#
loop_
_entity_poly.entity_id
_entity_poly.type
_entity_poly.pdbx_seq_one_letter_code
_entity_poly.pdbx_strand_id
1 'polypeptide(L)'
;MKVRLLVPALALAAVALAGCGGAPTPAPSSLTSAKGADDAATFLACLTSSGVEARINDSGQVLVKVPTEGTAGKQGLHEISSESGGEGLLGMEGDDAGNTWVAAAKATAFADADTQDAYAACEKRHPGFVQPPFDPNTDPAHKEMLAEQEKQALAFAQCARTNGFPQIADPDFSKMSGVLLPEDMTEDEFRELLKACWDPKSNLSFGTSADAPFEPWRVMDELATEAGS
;
A
#
# COMPACT_ATOMS: atom_id res chain seq x y z
N MET A 1 51.97 -22.48 -59.20
CA MET A 1 51.43 -22.61 -60.58
C MET A 1 49.91 -22.41 -60.49
N LYS A 2 49.34 -21.25 -60.89
CA LYS A 2 48.70 -20.94 -62.21
C LYS A 2 47.59 -21.98 -62.53
N VAL A 3 46.28 -21.70 -62.75
CA VAL A 3 45.55 -20.53 -63.29
C VAL A 3 44.04 -20.58 -62.92
N ARG A 4 43.51 -19.39 -62.58
CA ARG A 4 42.20 -18.71 -62.79
C ARG A 4 40.89 -19.39 -63.28
N LEU A 5 39.80 -18.72 -62.81
CA LEU A 5 38.61 -18.18 -63.51
C LEU A 5 37.33 -19.04 -63.60
N LEU A 6 36.23 -18.58 -62.96
CA LEU A 6 35.08 -17.90 -63.62
C LEU A 6 33.88 -17.71 -62.66
N VAL A 7 33.33 -16.49 -62.67
CA VAL A 7 31.98 -16.13 -62.18
C VAL A 7 31.07 -16.01 -63.42
N PRO A 8 29.81 -16.45 -63.33
CA PRO A 8 28.66 -15.60 -63.72
C PRO A 8 27.51 -15.71 -62.68
N ALA A 9 26.94 -14.63 -62.16
CA ALA A 9 25.94 -13.71 -62.73
C ALA A 9 24.48 -14.28 -62.80
N LEU A 10 23.64 -13.73 -61.90
CA LEU A 10 22.19 -13.46 -61.92
C LEU A 10 21.21 -14.39 -62.66
N ALA A 11 20.13 -14.79 -61.96
CA ALA A 11 18.75 -14.60 -62.43
C ALA A 11 17.72 -14.66 -61.27
N LEU A 12 16.79 -13.71 -61.29
CA LEU A 12 15.64 -13.54 -60.41
C LEU A 12 14.63 -14.70 -60.51
N ALA A 13 13.96 -15.01 -59.39
CA ALA A 13 12.57 -15.46 -59.42
C ALA A 13 11.80 -14.82 -58.27
N ALA A 14 10.91 -13.90 -58.63
CA ALA A 14 9.94 -13.25 -57.76
C ALA A 14 8.85 -14.25 -57.32
N VAL A 15 8.44 -14.19 -56.06
CA VAL A 15 7.18 -14.76 -55.60
C VAL A 15 6.27 -13.59 -55.25
N ALA A 16 5.18 -13.46 -56.03
CA ALA A 16 4.12 -12.50 -55.81
C ALA A 16 3.04 -13.07 -54.86
N LEU A 17 2.36 -12.13 -54.22
CA LEU A 17 1.47 -12.21 -53.07
C LEU A 17 0.23 -13.12 -53.18
N ALA A 18 -0.16 -13.71 -52.04
CA ALA A 18 -1.55 -13.90 -51.64
C ALA A 18 -1.64 -13.64 -50.12
N GLY A 19 -2.54 -12.74 -49.71
CA GLY A 19 -2.42 -12.00 -48.46
C GLY A 19 -3.14 -12.55 -47.23
N CYS A 20 -2.94 -11.83 -46.13
CA CYS A 20 -3.94 -11.57 -45.09
C CYS A 20 -3.52 -10.28 -44.39
N GLY A 21 -4.36 -9.25 -44.44
CA GLY A 21 -4.16 -8.04 -43.65
C GLY A 21 -4.33 -8.37 -42.17
N GLY A 22 -3.23 -8.46 -41.45
CA GLY A 22 -3.18 -8.40 -40.00
C GLY A 22 -2.37 -7.17 -39.62
N ALA A 23 -3.02 -6.19 -38.99
CA ALA A 23 -2.34 -5.09 -38.33
C ALA A 23 -1.27 -5.64 -37.37
N PRO A 24 -0.14 -4.95 -37.16
CA PRO A 24 0.82 -5.37 -36.14
C PRO A 24 0.10 -5.38 -34.79
N THR A 25 -0.12 -6.58 -34.24
CA THR A 25 -0.55 -6.76 -32.87
C THR A 25 0.53 -6.13 -31.97
N PRO A 26 0.21 -5.13 -31.13
CA PRO A 26 1.19 -4.69 -30.14
C PRO A 26 1.47 -5.89 -29.22
N ALA A 27 2.73 -6.29 -29.14
CA ALA A 27 3.17 -7.23 -28.12
C ALA A 27 2.77 -6.69 -26.74
N PRO A 28 2.24 -7.53 -25.82
CA PRO A 28 1.92 -7.06 -24.48
C PRO A 28 3.20 -6.56 -23.80
N SER A 29 3.08 -5.38 -23.17
CA SER A 29 4.09 -4.57 -22.47
C SER A 29 4.84 -5.28 -21.33
N SER A 30 5.52 -6.37 -21.64
CA SER A 30 6.29 -7.19 -20.69
C SER A 30 7.71 -6.66 -20.45
N LEU A 31 8.20 -5.78 -21.32
CA LEU A 31 9.52 -5.13 -21.17
C LEU A 31 9.53 -4.06 -20.06
N THR A 32 8.39 -3.43 -19.79
CA THR A 32 8.25 -2.39 -18.76
C THR A 32 8.20 -3.00 -17.35
N SER A 33 7.56 -4.16 -17.20
CA SER A 33 7.46 -4.87 -15.90
C SER A 33 8.77 -5.51 -15.49
N ALA A 34 9.52 -6.10 -16.43
CA ALA A 34 10.84 -6.67 -16.13
C ALA A 34 11.84 -5.58 -15.72
N LYS A 35 11.87 -4.47 -16.47
CA LYS A 35 12.72 -3.31 -16.14
C LYS A 35 12.36 -2.68 -14.80
N GLY A 36 11.07 -2.53 -14.49
CA GLY A 36 10.62 -1.99 -13.20
C GLY A 36 11.03 -2.88 -12.02
N ALA A 37 10.92 -4.20 -12.15
CA ALA A 37 11.36 -5.15 -11.14
C ALA A 37 12.89 -5.11 -10.92
N ASP A 38 13.67 -5.01 -12.00
CA ASP A 38 15.13 -4.90 -11.94
C ASP A 38 15.57 -3.56 -11.29
N ASP A 39 14.90 -2.46 -11.62
CA ASP A 39 15.16 -1.14 -11.04
C ASP A 39 14.83 -1.12 -9.53
N ALA A 40 13.71 -1.73 -9.11
CA ALA A 40 13.32 -1.85 -7.70
C ALA A 40 14.29 -2.73 -6.90
N ALA A 41 14.69 -3.88 -7.44
CA ALA A 41 15.68 -4.76 -6.81
C ALA A 41 17.03 -4.06 -6.64
N THR A 42 17.45 -3.27 -7.63
CA THR A 42 18.69 -2.49 -7.57
C THR A 42 18.61 -1.40 -6.49
N PHE A 43 17.49 -0.69 -6.40
CA PHE A 43 17.28 0.34 -5.38
C PHE A 43 17.22 -0.26 -3.96
N LEU A 44 16.51 -1.38 -3.80
CA LEU A 44 16.50 -2.16 -2.56
C LEU A 44 17.92 -2.58 -2.12
N ALA A 45 18.74 -3.07 -3.06
CA ALA A 45 20.13 -3.43 -2.77
C ALA A 45 20.96 -2.24 -2.27
N CYS A 46 20.73 -1.04 -2.82
CA CYS A 46 21.39 0.17 -2.34
C CYS A 46 21.02 0.50 -0.88
N LEU A 47 19.72 0.46 -0.55
CA LEU A 47 19.23 0.74 0.80
C LEU A 47 19.78 -0.25 1.82
N THR A 48 19.66 -1.56 1.53
CA THR A 48 20.14 -2.63 2.41
C THR A 48 21.65 -2.58 2.60
N SER A 49 22.42 -2.24 1.57
CA SER A 49 23.88 -2.02 1.70
C SER A 49 24.25 -0.81 2.57
N SER A 50 23.31 0.11 2.76
CA SER A 50 23.46 1.31 3.60
C SER A 50 22.93 1.09 5.02
N GLY A 51 22.52 -0.14 5.36
CA GLY A 51 22.01 -0.49 6.69
C GLY A 51 20.52 -0.22 6.90
N VAL A 52 19.79 0.18 5.85
CA VAL A 52 18.33 0.39 5.93
C VAL A 52 17.60 -0.93 5.72
N GLU A 53 16.72 -1.29 6.65
CA GLU A 53 15.83 -2.45 6.50
C GLU A 53 14.72 -2.13 5.50
N ALA A 54 14.68 -2.85 4.38
CA ALA A 54 13.78 -2.60 3.28
C ALA A 54 13.32 -3.90 2.60
N ARG A 55 12.17 -3.86 1.92
CA ARG A 55 11.59 -5.00 1.18
C ARG A 55 10.90 -4.52 -0.11
N ILE A 56 10.50 -5.46 -0.96
CA ILE A 56 9.61 -5.20 -2.09
C ILE A 56 8.26 -5.87 -1.82
N ASN A 57 7.15 -5.16 -2.00
CA ASN A 57 5.80 -5.72 -1.88
C ASN A 57 5.33 -6.37 -3.19
N ASP A 58 4.14 -6.97 -3.17
CA ASP A 58 3.54 -7.64 -4.34
C ASP A 58 3.24 -6.68 -5.50
N SER A 59 3.14 -5.37 -5.22
CA SER A 59 3.01 -4.32 -6.23
C SER A 59 4.36 -3.87 -6.83
N GLY A 60 5.48 -4.45 -6.39
CA GLY A 60 6.82 -4.12 -6.86
C GLY A 60 7.40 -2.84 -6.26
N GLN A 61 6.74 -2.24 -5.26
CA GLN A 61 7.22 -1.04 -4.59
C GLN A 61 8.30 -1.37 -3.57
N VAL A 62 9.32 -0.52 -3.48
CA VAL A 62 10.35 -0.62 -2.44
C VAL A 62 9.83 0.04 -1.17
N LEU A 63 9.75 -0.73 -0.09
CA LEU A 63 9.28 -0.28 1.21
C LEU A 63 10.44 -0.23 2.20
N VAL A 64 10.50 0.83 2.98
CA VAL A 64 11.49 1.02 4.05
C VAL A 64 10.79 0.83 5.39
N LYS A 65 11.36 0.00 6.24
CA LYS A 65 10.89 -0.14 7.62
C LYS A 65 11.22 1.13 8.39
N VAL A 66 10.23 1.70 9.06
CA VAL A 66 10.44 2.86 9.93
C VAL A 66 10.38 2.44 11.40
N PRO A 67 11.26 2.97 12.27
CA PRO A 67 11.15 2.75 13.69
C PRO A 67 9.81 3.30 14.20
N THR A 68 9.13 2.53 15.04
CA THR A 68 7.85 2.88 15.67
C THR A 68 7.97 4.00 16.71
N GLU A 69 9.20 4.44 17.04
CA GLU A 69 9.45 5.53 17.97
C GLU A 69 9.23 6.89 17.29
N GLY A 70 8.07 7.49 17.57
CA GLY A 70 7.55 8.68 16.91
C GLY A 70 6.18 8.48 16.25
N THR A 71 5.74 7.22 16.15
CA THR A 71 4.39 6.76 15.76
C THR A 71 3.81 5.79 16.80
N ALA A 72 4.26 5.91 18.06
CA ALA A 72 3.71 5.16 19.19
C ALA A 72 2.21 5.50 19.35
N GLY A 73 1.36 4.50 19.09
CA GLY A 73 -0.11 4.60 19.11
C GLY A 73 -0.82 4.27 17.78
N LYS A 74 -0.23 3.46 16.88
CA LYS A 74 -0.80 3.14 15.56
C LYS A 74 -0.99 1.64 15.31
N GLN A 75 -1.61 0.92 16.24
CA GLN A 75 -2.16 -0.40 15.92
C GLN A 75 -3.44 -0.21 15.09
N GLY A 76 -3.34 -0.35 13.76
CA GLY A 76 -4.53 -0.41 12.88
C GLY A 76 -4.65 0.73 11.85
N LEU A 77 -3.54 1.38 11.48
CA LEU A 77 -3.54 2.20 10.27
C LEU A 77 -3.15 1.37 9.05
N HIS A 78 -4.15 0.68 8.49
CA HIS A 78 -4.24 0.51 7.03
C HIS A 78 -4.80 1.78 6.38
N GLU A 79 -4.41 2.96 6.87
CA GLU A 79 -4.63 4.18 6.12
C GLU A 79 -3.57 4.28 5.03
N ILE A 80 -3.97 3.91 3.82
CA ILE A 80 -3.46 4.54 2.61
C ILE A 80 -4.01 5.98 2.64
N SER A 81 -3.54 6.80 3.58
CA SER A 81 -3.82 8.23 3.59
C SER A 81 -2.89 8.85 2.57
N SER A 82 -3.38 8.96 1.35
CA SER A 82 -2.75 9.75 0.28
C SER A 82 -2.69 11.25 0.60
N GLU A 83 -3.11 11.69 1.80
CA GLU A 83 -3.33 13.10 2.10
C GLU A 83 -2.72 13.61 3.42
N SER A 84 -1.95 12.80 4.17
CA SER A 84 -1.26 13.29 5.38
C SER A 84 0.14 12.71 5.59
N GLY A 85 1.07 13.02 4.69
CA GLY A 85 2.50 12.78 4.92
C GLY A 85 3.33 13.77 4.12
N GLY A 86 4.47 14.21 4.66
CA GLY A 86 5.35 15.20 4.03
C GLY A 86 5.68 14.91 2.56
N GLU A 87 6.14 15.93 1.84
CA GLU A 87 6.46 15.84 0.41
C GLU A 87 7.14 14.50 0.06
N GLY A 88 6.42 13.61 -0.62
CA GLY A 88 6.95 12.35 -1.12
C GLY A 88 6.54 11.08 -0.37
N LEU A 89 5.62 11.07 0.60
CA LEU A 89 5.01 9.82 1.07
C LEU A 89 4.07 9.24 -0.02
N LEU A 90 4.16 7.94 -0.30
CA LEU A 90 3.29 7.26 -1.29
C LEU A 90 2.35 6.23 -0.66
N GLY A 91 2.73 5.63 0.47
CA GLY A 91 1.91 4.62 1.13
C GLY A 91 2.61 4.03 2.35
N MET A 92 1.82 3.37 3.19
CA MET A 92 2.28 2.69 4.40
C MET A 92 1.63 1.30 4.48
N GLU A 93 2.39 0.31 4.96
CA GLU A 93 1.91 -1.05 5.22
C GLU A 93 2.29 -1.48 6.64
N GLY A 94 1.36 -2.12 7.34
CA GLY A 94 1.65 -2.91 8.53
C GLY A 94 2.01 -4.35 8.18
N ASP A 95 2.71 -5.04 9.07
CA ASP A 95 2.84 -6.51 9.02
C ASP A 95 2.42 -7.17 10.35
N ASP A 96 2.31 -8.51 10.32
CA ASP A 96 1.89 -9.31 11.48
C ASP A 96 2.83 -9.21 12.69
N ALA A 97 4.07 -8.76 12.47
CA ALA A 97 5.05 -8.53 13.53
C ALA A 97 4.94 -7.11 14.12
N GLY A 98 3.97 -6.31 13.68
CA GLY A 98 3.73 -4.95 14.15
C GLY A 98 4.70 -3.92 13.55
N ASN A 99 5.42 -4.26 12.49
CA ASN A 99 6.31 -3.30 11.83
C ASN A 99 5.51 -2.41 10.87
N THR A 100 5.98 -1.16 10.72
CA THR A 100 5.47 -0.23 9.72
C THR A 100 6.48 -0.08 8.58
N TRP A 101 5.99 -0.20 7.36
CA TRP A 101 6.75 -0.14 6.12
C TRP A 101 6.25 1.02 5.27
N VAL A 102 7.16 1.81 4.72
CA VAL A 102 6.83 3.06 4.02
C VAL A 102 7.29 3.00 2.57
N ALA A 103 6.37 3.22 1.63
CA ALA A 103 6.68 3.56 0.25
C ALA A 103 6.88 5.08 0.15
N ALA A 104 8.05 5.51 -0.33
CA ALA A 104 8.39 6.91 -0.51
C ALA A 104 8.74 7.23 -1.97
N ALA A 105 8.22 8.33 -2.48
CA ALA A 105 8.68 8.95 -3.73
C ALA A 105 10.02 9.65 -3.53
N LYS A 106 10.27 10.18 -2.31
CA LYS A 106 11.48 10.95 -2.00
C LYS A 106 11.99 10.70 -0.59
N ALA A 107 13.30 10.91 -0.39
CA ALA A 107 13.94 10.87 0.92
C ALA A 107 13.27 11.75 1.98
N THR A 108 12.65 12.87 1.57
CA THR A 108 11.92 13.81 2.44
C THR A 108 10.69 13.22 3.12
N ALA A 109 10.26 12.01 2.75
CA ALA A 109 9.21 11.28 3.45
C ALA A 109 9.66 10.73 4.82
N PHE A 110 10.97 10.63 5.07
CA PHE A 110 11.51 10.06 6.31
C PHE A 110 11.93 11.16 7.27
N ALA A 111 11.48 11.04 8.53
CA ALA A 111 11.88 11.94 9.62
C ALA A 111 13.20 11.52 10.29
N ASP A 112 13.54 10.23 10.21
CA ASP A 112 14.80 9.69 10.68
C ASP A 112 15.95 10.10 9.74
N ALA A 113 16.97 10.77 10.29
CA ALA A 113 18.04 11.38 9.49
C ALA A 113 18.89 10.34 8.77
N ASP A 114 19.18 9.21 9.41
CA ASP A 114 20.00 8.14 8.83
C ASP A 114 19.28 7.49 7.64
N THR A 115 17.98 7.21 7.81
CA THR A 115 17.12 6.68 6.73
C THR A 115 16.97 7.69 5.60
N GLN A 116 16.75 8.96 5.92
CA GLN A 116 16.65 10.04 4.94
C GLN A 116 17.94 10.18 4.12
N ASP A 117 19.11 10.19 4.76
CA ASP A 117 20.41 10.32 4.11
C ASP A 117 20.74 9.10 3.23
N ALA A 118 20.46 7.89 3.73
CA ALA A 118 20.64 6.66 2.96
C ALA A 118 19.74 6.64 1.73
N TYR A 119 18.46 7.01 1.88
CA TYR A 119 17.52 7.08 0.76
C TYR A 119 17.97 8.12 -0.28
N ALA A 120 18.34 9.32 0.16
CA ALA A 120 18.84 10.38 -0.72
C ALA A 120 20.15 9.97 -1.45
N ALA A 121 21.01 9.19 -0.81
CA ALA A 121 22.21 8.64 -1.46
C ALA A 121 21.84 7.62 -2.54
N CYS A 122 20.84 6.78 -2.31
CA CYS A 122 20.34 5.82 -3.29
C CYS A 122 19.65 6.50 -4.47
N GLU A 123 18.85 7.55 -4.25
CA GLU A 123 18.29 8.37 -5.33
C GLU A 123 19.38 8.94 -6.25
N LYS A 124 20.46 9.47 -5.68
CA LYS A 124 21.59 10.01 -6.45
C LYS A 124 22.32 8.94 -7.26
N ARG A 125 22.42 7.71 -6.74
CA ARG A 125 23.03 6.56 -7.43
C ARG A 125 22.13 5.97 -8.51
N HIS A 126 20.81 6.07 -8.32
CA HIS A 126 19.78 5.49 -9.18
C HIS A 126 18.78 6.58 -9.64
N PRO A 127 19.22 7.59 -10.41
CA PRO A 127 18.37 8.74 -10.77
C PRO A 127 17.19 8.39 -11.69
N GLY A 128 17.17 7.19 -12.25
CA GLY A 128 16.06 6.68 -13.07
C GLY A 128 15.05 5.82 -12.29
N PHE A 129 15.30 5.54 -11.01
CA PHE A 129 14.36 4.80 -10.19
C PHE A 129 13.15 5.67 -9.86
N VAL A 130 11.96 5.12 -10.09
CA VAL A 130 10.68 5.70 -9.70
C VAL A 130 9.84 4.55 -9.15
N GLN A 131 9.17 4.79 -8.02
CA GLN A 131 8.27 3.79 -7.44
C GLN A 131 7.19 3.42 -8.45
N PRO A 132 6.88 2.11 -8.63
CA PRO A 132 5.72 1.71 -9.39
C PRO A 132 4.44 2.38 -8.85
N PRO A 133 3.50 2.76 -9.74
CA PRO A 133 2.22 3.28 -9.31
C PRO A 133 1.48 2.19 -8.52
N PHE A 134 0.93 2.57 -7.38
CA PHE A 134 -0.02 1.75 -6.64
C PHE A 134 -1.43 2.29 -6.90
N ASP A 135 -2.32 1.42 -7.40
CA ASP A 135 -3.74 1.73 -7.54
C ASP A 135 -4.55 0.78 -6.64
N PRO A 136 -5.05 1.27 -5.49
CA PRO A 136 -5.80 0.46 -4.54
C PRO A 136 -7.05 -0.17 -5.17
N ASN A 137 -7.63 0.45 -6.21
CA ASN A 137 -8.83 -0.06 -6.86
C ASN A 137 -8.56 -1.28 -7.75
N THR A 138 -7.30 -1.57 -8.05
CA THR A 138 -6.90 -2.69 -8.92
C THR A 138 -6.20 -3.81 -8.16
N ASP A 139 -5.72 -3.54 -6.95
CA ASP A 139 -5.07 -4.51 -6.09
C ASP A 139 -6.08 -5.49 -5.46
N PRO A 140 -6.00 -6.80 -5.77
CA PRO A 140 -6.86 -7.81 -5.15
C PRO A 140 -6.70 -7.88 -3.62
N ALA A 141 -5.49 -7.70 -3.09
CA ALA A 141 -5.25 -7.76 -1.65
C ALA A 141 -5.94 -6.60 -0.92
N HIS A 142 -5.86 -5.39 -1.49
CA HIS A 142 -6.60 -4.23 -0.99
C HIS A 142 -8.12 -4.45 -1.02
N LYS A 143 -8.65 -5.07 -2.08
CA LYS A 143 -10.09 -5.40 -2.17
C LYS A 143 -10.53 -6.40 -1.11
N GLU A 144 -9.74 -7.45 -0.90
CA GLU A 144 -10.02 -8.46 0.13
C GLU A 144 -9.98 -7.85 1.53
N MET A 145 -8.99 -6.99 1.79
CA MET A 145 -8.89 -6.22 3.03
C MET A 145 -10.13 -5.34 3.27
N LEU A 146 -10.57 -4.57 2.26
CA LEU A 146 -11.76 -3.73 2.37
C LEU A 146 -13.03 -4.56 2.60
N ALA A 147 -13.17 -5.71 1.93
CA ALA A 147 -14.30 -6.60 2.11
C ALA A 147 -14.35 -7.21 3.52
N GLU A 148 -13.19 -7.57 4.09
CA GLU A 148 -13.13 -8.06 5.46
C GLU A 148 -13.39 -6.94 6.47
N GLN A 149 -12.88 -5.73 6.22
CA GLN A 149 -13.21 -4.56 7.04
C GLN A 149 -14.71 -4.25 7.02
N GLU A 150 -15.36 -4.32 5.85
CA GLU A 150 -16.81 -4.14 5.73
C GLU A 150 -17.59 -5.17 6.53
N LYS A 151 -17.18 -6.45 6.44
CA LYS A 151 -17.80 -7.53 7.21
C LYS A 151 -17.64 -7.31 8.72
N GLN A 152 -16.46 -6.89 9.18
CA GLN A 152 -16.21 -6.60 10.59
C GLN A 152 -17.03 -5.40 11.07
N ALA A 153 -17.09 -4.32 10.29
CA ALA A 153 -17.84 -3.10 10.61
C ALA A 153 -19.35 -3.37 10.71
N LEU A 154 -19.88 -4.18 9.79
CA LEU A 154 -21.27 -4.62 9.85
C LEU A 154 -21.56 -5.46 11.09
N ALA A 155 -20.68 -6.42 11.42
CA ALA A 155 -20.83 -7.25 12.61
C ALA A 155 -20.78 -6.42 13.90
N PHE A 156 -19.87 -5.44 13.97
CA PHE A 156 -19.77 -4.50 15.08
C PHE A 156 -21.07 -3.68 15.24
N ALA A 157 -21.57 -3.09 14.15
CA ALA A 157 -22.81 -2.30 14.19
C ALA A 157 -24.03 -3.13 14.64
N GLN A 158 -24.13 -4.37 14.18
CA GLN A 158 -25.17 -5.31 14.63
C GLN A 158 -25.04 -5.68 16.11
N CYS A 159 -23.81 -5.92 16.58
CA CYS A 159 -23.53 -6.16 18.00
C CYS A 159 -23.90 -4.94 18.85
N ALA A 160 -23.54 -3.74 18.41
CA ALA A 160 -23.83 -2.49 19.11
C ALA A 160 -25.33 -2.31 19.35
N ARG A 161 -26.14 -2.50 18.31
CA ARG A 161 -27.62 -2.40 18.42
C ARG A 161 -28.20 -3.46 19.35
N THR A 162 -27.62 -4.66 19.38
CA THR A 162 -28.02 -5.73 20.31
C THR A 162 -27.66 -5.42 21.77
N ASN A 163 -26.58 -4.66 21.99
CA ASN A 163 -26.09 -4.26 23.31
C ASN A 163 -26.60 -2.88 23.77
N GLY A 164 -27.70 -2.39 23.20
CA GLY A 164 -28.37 -1.19 23.69
C GLY A 164 -27.94 0.12 23.02
N PHE A 165 -27.20 0.05 21.90
CA PHE A 165 -26.81 1.22 21.10
C PHE A 165 -27.56 1.23 19.74
N PRO A 166 -28.89 1.38 19.72
CA PRO A 166 -29.69 1.31 18.48
C PRO A 166 -29.34 2.38 17.45
N GLN A 167 -28.70 3.47 17.87
CA GLN A 167 -28.28 4.59 17.03
C GLN A 167 -27.06 4.28 16.14
N ILE A 168 -26.35 3.18 16.38
CA ILE A 168 -25.21 2.76 15.55
C ILE A 168 -25.74 2.18 14.24
N ALA A 169 -25.62 2.95 13.17
CA ALA A 169 -26.04 2.57 11.84
C ALA A 169 -25.08 1.52 11.23
N ASP A 170 -25.59 0.78 10.24
CA ASP A 170 -24.70 0.00 9.37
C ASP A 170 -23.78 0.94 8.59
N PRO A 171 -22.51 0.54 8.38
CA PRO A 171 -21.54 1.38 7.68
C PRO A 171 -21.90 1.53 6.20
N ASP A 172 -21.63 2.72 5.64
CA ASP A 172 -21.80 3.01 4.21
C ASP A 172 -20.42 3.12 3.55
N PHE A 173 -19.90 1.98 3.07
CA PHE A 173 -18.58 1.88 2.44
C PHE A 173 -18.48 2.63 1.11
N SER A 174 -19.58 3.17 0.58
CA SER A 174 -19.52 4.12 -0.54
C SER A 174 -19.11 5.54 -0.13
N LYS A 175 -19.20 5.85 1.16
CA LYS A 175 -18.89 7.18 1.73
C LYS A 175 -17.69 7.16 2.68
N MET A 176 -17.55 6.10 3.47
CA MET A 176 -16.49 5.94 4.47
C MET A 176 -16.26 4.46 4.74
N SER A 177 -15.00 4.06 4.74
CA SER A 177 -14.58 2.71 5.15
C SER A 177 -14.47 2.66 6.67
N GLY A 178 -15.60 2.52 7.38
CA GLY A 178 -15.66 2.48 8.84
C GLY A 178 -17.05 2.67 9.45
N VAL A 179 -17.14 2.59 10.77
CA VAL A 179 -18.38 2.83 11.54
C VAL A 179 -18.45 4.30 11.96
N LEU A 180 -19.53 5.00 11.60
CA LEU A 180 -19.73 6.39 12.02
C LEU A 180 -20.31 6.43 13.44
N LEU A 181 -19.60 7.09 14.34
CA LEU A 181 -20.07 7.30 15.71
C LEU A 181 -21.07 8.49 15.76
N PRO A 182 -22.14 8.38 16.54
CA PRO A 182 -23.04 9.50 16.82
C PRO A 182 -22.30 10.66 17.47
N GLU A 183 -22.66 11.90 17.11
CA GLU A 183 -22.00 13.11 17.61
C GLU A 183 -22.15 13.30 19.12
N ASP A 184 -23.23 12.79 19.69
CA ASP A 184 -23.58 12.87 21.11
C ASP A 184 -23.09 11.67 21.93
N MET A 185 -22.41 10.70 21.30
CA MET A 185 -21.82 9.57 22.02
C MET A 185 -20.73 10.07 22.98
N THR A 186 -20.77 9.59 24.21
CA THR A 186 -19.74 9.88 25.22
C THR A 186 -18.60 8.86 25.16
N GLU A 187 -17.43 9.22 25.71
CA GLU A 187 -16.28 8.31 25.79
C GLU A 187 -16.60 7.04 26.58
N ASP A 188 -17.36 7.17 27.68
CA ASP A 188 -17.74 6.03 28.53
C ASP A 188 -18.68 5.08 27.78
N GLU A 189 -19.66 5.61 27.05
CA GLU A 189 -20.54 4.82 26.19
C GLU A 189 -19.75 4.08 25.09
N PHE A 190 -18.81 4.78 24.46
CA PHE A 190 -17.94 4.17 23.46
C PHE A 190 -17.06 3.06 24.06
N ARG A 191 -16.48 3.29 25.24
CA ARG A 191 -15.65 2.29 25.94
C ARG A 191 -16.46 1.04 26.31
N GLU A 192 -17.68 1.20 26.82
CA GLU A 192 -18.57 0.08 27.11
C GLU A 192 -18.96 -0.67 25.83
N LEU A 193 -19.23 0.05 24.74
CA LEU A 193 -19.49 -0.55 23.44
C LEU A 193 -18.29 -1.37 22.93
N LEU A 194 -17.07 -0.83 22.99
CA LEU A 194 -15.86 -1.56 22.60
C LEU A 194 -15.68 -2.83 23.43
N LYS A 195 -15.82 -2.77 24.75
CA LYS A 195 -15.72 -3.96 25.62
C LYS A 195 -16.74 -5.05 25.24
N ALA A 196 -17.92 -4.67 24.77
CA ALA A 196 -18.97 -5.61 24.41
C ALA A 196 -18.80 -6.21 23.01
N CYS A 197 -18.31 -5.43 22.05
CA CYS A 197 -18.46 -5.73 20.62
C CYS A 197 -17.18 -5.68 19.80
N TRP A 198 -16.10 -5.10 20.31
CA TRP A 198 -14.85 -4.93 19.58
C TRP A 198 -13.89 -6.09 19.83
N ASP A 199 -13.26 -6.56 18.75
CA ASP A 199 -12.11 -7.47 18.81
C ASP A 199 -10.84 -6.65 18.57
N PRO A 200 -9.87 -6.62 19.51
CA PRO A 200 -8.60 -5.93 19.32
C PRO A 200 -7.79 -6.39 18.10
N LYS A 201 -8.10 -7.55 17.52
CA LYS A 201 -7.47 -8.04 16.28
C LYS A 201 -8.20 -7.61 15.00
N SER A 202 -9.35 -6.95 15.12
CA SER A 202 -10.09 -6.43 13.97
C SER A 202 -9.42 -5.21 13.36
N ASN A 203 -9.61 -5.00 12.05
CA ASN A 203 -9.16 -3.80 11.34
C ASN A 203 -10.27 -2.73 11.29
N LEU A 204 -11.02 -2.63 12.39
CA LEU A 204 -12.14 -1.71 12.53
C LEU A 204 -11.65 -0.27 12.66
N SER A 205 -12.26 0.61 11.88
CA SER A 205 -12.06 2.05 11.90
C SER A 205 -13.36 2.75 12.31
N PHE A 206 -13.21 3.88 12.99
CA PHE A 206 -14.32 4.72 13.43
C PHE A 206 -14.20 6.11 12.84
N GLY A 207 -15.31 6.58 12.26
CA GLY A 207 -15.47 7.98 11.88
C GLY A 207 -16.15 8.77 12.99
N THR A 208 -15.70 10.00 13.19
CA THR A 208 -16.31 10.96 14.12
C THR A 208 -16.62 12.27 13.42
N SER A 209 -17.50 13.08 14.02
CA SER A 209 -17.64 14.49 13.62
C SER A 209 -16.43 15.29 14.10
N ALA A 210 -16.19 16.45 13.47
CA ALA A 210 -15.07 17.33 13.82
C ALA A 210 -15.13 17.87 15.27
N ASP A 211 -16.33 17.88 15.86
CA ASP A 211 -16.59 18.37 17.23
C ASP A 211 -16.75 17.22 18.23
N ALA A 212 -16.27 16.01 17.91
CA ALA A 212 -16.43 14.85 18.77
C ALA A 212 -15.76 15.06 20.14
N PRO A 213 -16.41 14.61 21.23
CA PRO A 213 -15.95 14.90 22.59
C PRO A 213 -14.72 14.08 23.02
N PHE A 214 -14.30 13.09 22.22
CA PHE A 214 -13.15 12.23 22.48
C PHE A 214 -12.56 11.70 21.17
N GLU A 215 -11.33 11.20 21.25
CA GLU A 215 -10.62 10.54 20.16
C GLU A 215 -10.81 9.01 20.26
N PRO A 216 -11.54 8.36 19.35
CA PRO A 216 -11.82 6.91 19.43
C PRO A 216 -10.55 6.07 19.47
N TRP A 217 -9.55 6.48 18.68
CA TRP A 217 -8.25 5.81 18.59
C TRP A 217 -7.55 5.70 19.95
N ARG A 218 -7.61 6.74 20.78
CA ARG A 218 -7.01 6.72 22.12
C ARG A 218 -7.67 5.67 23.01
N VAL A 219 -8.99 5.57 22.98
CA VAL A 219 -9.75 4.62 23.80
C VAL A 219 -9.46 3.18 23.36
N MET A 220 -9.34 2.93 22.05
CA MET A 220 -8.98 1.63 21.51
C MET A 220 -7.57 1.19 21.93
N ASP A 221 -6.58 2.09 21.84
CA ASP A 221 -5.18 1.81 22.20
C ASP A 221 -5.03 1.47 23.70
N GLU A 222 -5.73 2.20 24.56
CA GLU A 222 -5.82 1.91 26.00
C GLU A 222 -6.37 0.50 26.24
N LEU A 223 -7.50 0.14 25.62
CA LEU A 223 -8.14 -1.17 25.79
C LEU A 223 -7.30 -2.31 25.19
N ALA A 224 -6.63 -2.10 24.06
CA ALA A 224 -5.71 -3.09 23.48
C ALA A 224 -4.53 -3.39 24.41
N THR A 225 -3.97 -2.34 25.03
CA THR A 225 -2.88 -2.47 26.00
C THR A 225 -3.32 -3.24 27.25
N GLU A 226 -4.53 -2.98 27.74
CA GLU A 226 -5.14 -3.71 28.86
C GLU A 226 -5.38 -5.20 28.53
N ALA A 227 -5.82 -5.51 27.30
CA ALA A 227 -6.10 -6.89 26.88
C ALA A 227 -4.84 -7.74 26.61
N GLY A 228 -3.70 -7.08 26.33
CA GLY A 228 -2.41 -7.73 26.11
C GLY A 228 -1.52 -7.88 27.35
N SER A 229 -1.96 -7.34 28.50
CA SER A 229 -1.29 -7.44 29.81
C SER A 229 -1.79 -8.62 30.63
#